data_AF-A0A2N9GB85-F1
#
_entry.id   AF-A0A2N9GB85-F1
#
_cell.length_a   1.000
_cell.length_b   1.000
_cell.length_c   1.000
_cell.angle_alpha   90.00
_cell.angle_beta   90.00
_cell.angle_gamma   90.00
#
_symmetry.space_group_name_H-M   'P 1'
#
loop_
_entity.id
_entity.type
_entity.pdbx_description
1 polymer ?
#
loop_
_entity_poly.entity_id
_entity_poly.type
_entity_poly.pdbx_seq_one_letter_code
_entity_poly.pdbx_strand_id
1 'polypeptide(L)'
;MAEDVPQNPTTSPASDSDSDDEAQQKAELQTLETKLSSNPSNYDAHVQYIKLLRKMGELEKLRQAREAMSELFLLAPYMWQEWAKDEASLTTRSEAVDAIKKLYE
;
A
#
# COMPACT_ATOMS: atom_id res chain seq x y z
N MET A 1 31.14 -31.48 45.57
CA MET A 1 30.12 -32.11 44.70
C MET A 1 28.91 -31.21 44.80
N ALA A 2 28.91 -30.11 44.07
CA ALA A 2 28.41 -30.00 42.69
C ALA A 2 26.89 -30.17 42.67
N GLU A 3 26.15 -29.07 42.62
CA GLU A 3 25.07 -28.91 41.64
C GLU A 3 25.11 -27.46 41.14
N ASP A 4 25.43 -27.39 39.86
CA ASP A 4 25.54 -26.26 38.97
C ASP A 4 24.14 -25.70 38.71
N VAL A 5 23.94 -24.40 38.97
CA VAL A 5 22.70 -23.70 38.61
C VAL A 5 22.90 -23.25 37.16
N PRO A 6 22.15 -23.77 36.17
CA PRO A 6 22.25 -23.27 34.82
C PRO A 6 21.51 -21.92 34.79
N GLN A 7 22.26 -20.83 34.94
CA GLN A 7 21.78 -19.53 34.49
C GLN A 7 21.72 -19.59 32.97
N ASN A 8 20.50 -19.71 32.46
CA ASN A 8 20.18 -19.54 31.06
C ASN A 8 19.99 -18.02 30.81
N PRO A 9 20.97 -17.29 30.24
CA PRO A 9 20.64 -16.11 29.49
C PRO A 9 20.14 -16.59 28.13
N THR A 10 18.82 -16.85 28.03
CA THR A 10 18.15 -16.76 26.75
C THR A 10 18.28 -15.32 26.30
N THR A 11 19.39 -15.02 25.62
CA THR A 11 19.53 -13.84 24.79
C THR A 11 18.59 -14.07 23.61
N SER A 12 17.34 -13.65 23.78
CA SER A 12 16.40 -13.56 22.67
C SER A 12 17.06 -12.66 21.63
N PRO A 13 17.31 -13.12 20.39
CA PRO A 13 17.65 -12.20 19.32
C PRO A 13 16.42 -11.31 19.14
N ALA A 14 16.56 -10.03 19.46
CA ALA A 14 15.57 -9.03 19.10
C ALA A 14 15.33 -9.18 17.59
N SER A 15 14.10 -9.52 17.23
CA SER A 15 13.70 -9.69 15.84
C SER A 15 13.71 -8.33 15.15
N ASP A 16 14.83 -7.99 14.52
CA ASP A 16 14.95 -6.92 13.52
C ASP A 16 14.30 -7.33 12.18
N SER A 17 13.15 -8.03 12.23
CA SER A 17 12.54 -8.67 11.05
C SER A 17 11.50 -7.80 10.33
N ASP A 18 11.32 -6.54 10.74
CA ASP A 18 10.41 -5.59 10.08
C ASP A 18 11.11 -4.67 9.08
N SER A 19 12.44 -4.52 9.18
CA SER A 19 13.20 -3.56 8.35
C SER A 19 13.35 -4.02 6.89
N ASP A 20 13.37 -5.34 6.66
CA ASP A 20 13.59 -5.91 5.33
C ASP A 20 12.33 -5.80 4.43
N ASP A 21 11.13 -5.89 5.02
CA ASP A 21 9.87 -5.82 4.26
C ASP A 21 9.63 -4.41 3.70
N GLU A 22 9.95 -3.34 4.45
CA GLU A 22 9.81 -1.96 3.95
C GLU A 22 10.76 -1.65 2.78
N ALA A 23 12.02 -2.12 2.87
CA ALA A 23 13.00 -1.91 1.81
C ALA A 23 12.58 -2.63 0.52
N GLN A 24 12.08 -3.86 0.65
CA GLN A 24 11.60 -4.63 -0.49
C GLN A 24 10.35 -3.99 -1.12
N GLN A 25 9.39 -3.54 -0.31
CA GLN A 25 8.21 -2.85 -0.81
C GLN A 25 8.61 -1.58 -1.60
N LYS A 26 9.56 -0.78 -1.10
CA LYS A 26 10.03 0.43 -1.83
C LYS A 26 10.67 0.09 -3.18
N ALA A 27 11.44 -0.99 -3.24
CA ALA A 27 12.04 -1.46 -4.49
C ALA A 27 10.98 -1.94 -5.50
N GLU A 28 9.96 -2.66 -5.02
CA GLU A 28 8.82 -3.08 -5.83
C GLU A 28 8.03 -1.87 -6.36
N LEU A 29 7.85 -0.85 -5.53
CA LEU A 29 7.17 0.39 -5.90
C LEU A 29 7.89 1.11 -7.04
N GLN A 30 9.21 1.31 -6.93
CA GLN A 30 10.02 1.92 -8.00
C GLN A 30 9.99 1.09 -9.30
N THR A 31 9.97 -0.23 -9.17
CA THR A 31 9.86 -1.13 -10.31
C THR A 31 8.53 -0.95 -11.03
N LEU A 32 7.42 -0.83 -10.28
CA LEU A 32 6.09 -0.59 -10.83
C LEU A 32 5.97 0.81 -11.46
N GLU A 33 6.52 1.85 -10.84
CA GLU A 33 6.57 3.20 -11.41
C GLU A 33 7.32 3.23 -12.74
N THR A 34 8.45 2.51 -12.83
CA THR A 34 9.22 2.41 -14.07
C THR A 34 8.41 1.69 -15.15
N LYS A 35 7.70 0.62 -14.79
CA LYS A 35 6.80 -0.11 -15.71
C LYS A 35 5.63 0.76 -16.18
N LEU A 36 5.04 1.56 -15.30
CA LEU A 36 3.96 2.50 -15.65
C LEU A 36 4.48 3.67 -16.49
N SER A 37 5.69 4.15 -16.23
CA SER A 37 6.34 5.20 -17.03
C SER A 37 6.66 4.72 -18.45
N SER A 38 7.07 3.46 -18.60
CA SER A 38 7.35 2.86 -19.90
C SER A 38 6.11 2.35 -20.62
N ASN A 39 5.07 1.94 -19.88
CA ASN A 39 3.77 1.56 -20.43
C ASN A 39 2.63 2.02 -19.50
N PRO A 40 2.11 3.24 -19.70
CA PRO A 40 1.02 3.79 -18.89
C PRO A 40 -0.27 2.98 -19.02
N SER A 41 -0.47 2.32 -20.16
CA SER A 41 -1.62 1.44 -20.43
C SER A 41 -1.47 0.02 -19.87
N ASN A 42 -0.54 -0.22 -18.95
CA ASN A 42 -0.41 -1.52 -18.29
C ASN A 42 -1.37 -1.63 -17.08
N TYR A 43 -2.54 -2.24 -17.32
CA TYR A 43 -3.56 -2.44 -16.29
C TYR A 43 -3.06 -3.23 -15.06
N ASP A 44 -2.30 -4.30 -15.28
CA ASP A 44 -1.82 -5.15 -14.19
C ASP A 44 -0.81 -4.40 -13.31
N ALA A 45 0.08 -3.61 -13.92
CA ALA A 45 1.01 -2.76 -13.19
C ALA A 45 0.28 -1.73 -12.32
N HIS A 46 -0.80 -1.11 -12.81
CA HIS A 46 -1.64 -0.20 -12.02
C HIS A 46 -2.27 -0.90 -10.82
N VAL A 47 -2.86 -2.09 -11.03
CA VAL A 47 -3.50 -2.85 -9.95
C VAL A 47 -2.48 -3.25 -8.88
N GLN A 48 -1.29 -3.70 -9.27
CA GLN A 48 -0.22 -4.04 -8.32
C GLN A 48 0.29 -2.79 -7.57
N TYR A 49 0.46 -1.66 -8.27
CA TYR A 49 0.90 -0.40 -7.67
C TYR A 49 -0.08 0.11 -6.62
N ILE A 50 -1.38 0.13 -6.95
CA ILE A 50 -2.46 0.51 -6.02
C ILE A 50 -2.49 -0.41 -4.79
N LYS A 51 -2.33 -1.73 -4.98
CA LYS A 51 -2.30 -2.69 -3.86
C LYS A 51 -1.11 -2.45 -2.92
N LEU A 52 0.07 -2.20 -3.50
CA LEU A 52 1.29 -1.96 -2.74
C LEU A 52 1.19 -0.65 -1.95
N LEU A 53 0.71 0.43 -2.58
CA LEU A 53 0.47 1.71 -1.93
C LEU A 53 -0.53 1.60 -0.77
N ARG A 54 -1.59 0.80 -0.94
CA ARG A 54 -2.54 0.49 0.13
C ARG A 54 -1.86 -0.24 1.31
N LYS A 55 -0.98 -1.22 1.03
CA LYS A 55 -0.22 -1.95 2.07
C LYS A 55 0.74 -1.02 2.83
N MET A 56 1.39 -0.10 2.13
CA MET A 56 2.32 0.88 2.69
C MET A 56 1.64 2.05 3.43
N GLY A 57 0.35 2.27 3.21
CA GLY A 57 -0.36 3.44 3.76
C GLY A 57 0.00 4.76 3.05
N GLU A 58 0.53 4.70 1.82
CA GLU A 58 0.90 5.86 1.00
C GLU A 58 -0.35 6.44 0.30
N LEU A 59 -1.21 7.11 1.07
CA LEU A 59 -2.56 7.50 0.65
C LEU A 59 -2.59 8.52 -0.49
N GLU A 60 -1.69 9.50 -0.46
CA GLU A 60 -1.61 10.53 -1.50
C GLU A 60 -1.26 9.91 -2.85
N LYS A 61 -0.25 9.05 -2.86
CA LYS A 61 0.13 8.30 -4.06
C LYS A 61 -0.96 7.32 -4.47
N LEU A 62 -1.68 6.71 -3.53
CA LEU A 62 -2.79 5.81 -3.80
C LEU A 62 -3.92 6.52 -4.56
N ARG A 63 -4.26 7.75 -4.18
CA ARG A 63 -5.20 8.60 -4.94
C ARG A 63 -4.69 8.87 -6.34
N GLN A 64 -3.47 9.38 -6.47
CA GLN A 64 -2.88 9.73 -7.77
C GLN A 64 -2.81 8.52 -8.71
N ALA A 65 -2.45 7.34 -8.19
CA ALA A 65 -2.43 6.10 -8.95
C ALA A 65 -3.82 5.72 -9.48
N ARG A 66 -4.86 5.89 -8.65
CA ARG A 66 -6.25 5.60 -9.04
C ARG A 66 -6.82 6.61 -10.01
N GLU A 67 -6.51 7.89 -9.83
CA GLU A 67 -6.86 8.95 -10.77
C GLU A 67 -6.23 8.67 -12.14
N ALA A 68 -4.92 8.44 -12.19
CA ALA A 68 -4.22 8.09 -13.42
C ALA A 68 -4.78 6.81 -14.08
N MET A 69 -5.15 5.80 -13.29
CA MET A 69 -5.79 4.59 -13.81
C MET A 69 -7.21 4.89 -14.33
N SER A 70 -7.97 5.78 -13.68
CA SER A 70 -9.32 6.17 -14.09
C SER A 70 -9.34 7.02 -15.36
N GLU A 71 -8.31 7.82 -15.60
CA GLU A 71 -8.14 8.61 -16.82
C GLU A 71 -7.81 7.71 -18.03
N LEU A 72 -7.07 6.63 -17.79
CA LEU A 72 -6.60 5.71 -18.84
C LEU A 72 -7.58 4.56 -19.13
N PHE A 73 -8.34 4.13 -18.13
CA PHE A 73 -9.23 2.98 -18.23
C PHE A 73 -10.63 3.31 -17.76
N LEU A 74 -11.62 2.78 -18.47
CA LEU A 74 -12.99 2.72 -17.96
C LEU A 74 -13.04 1.73 -16.79
N LEU A 75 -12.81 2.26 -15.59
CA LEU A 75 -12.83 1.49 -14.36
C LEU A 75 -14.23 0.92 -14.13
N ALA A 76 -14.27 -0.38 -13.81
CA ALA A 76 -15.52 -1.05 -13.50
C ALA A 76 -16.12 -0.52 -12.17
N PRO A 77 -17.46 -0.52 -12.01
CA PRO A 77 -18.13 0.02 -10.82
C PRO A 77 -17.60 -0.52 -9.48
N TYR A 78 -17.19 -1.80 -9.44
CA TYR A 78 -16.63 -2.40 -8.23
C TYR A 78 -15.29 -1.78 -7.80
N MET A 79 -14.48 -1.28 -8.75
CA MET A 79 -13.19 -0.66 -8.47
C MET A 79 -13.38 0.71 -7.80
N TRP A 80 -14.37 1.47 -8.28
CA TRP A 80 -14.79 2.73 -7.65
C TRP A 80 -15.34 2.51 -6.23
N GLN A 81 -16.10 1.44 -6.02
CA GLN A 81 -16.59 1.09 -4.69
C GLN A 81 -15.45 0.74 -3.73
N GLU A 82 -14.45 -0.01 -4.20
CA GLU A 82 -13.26 -0.32 -3.39
C GLU A 82 -12.45 0.94 -3.07
N TRP A 83 -12.36 1.89 -4.01
CA TRP A 83 -11.74 3.18 -3.74
C TRP A 83 -12.52 3.97 -2.68
N ALA A 84 -13.84 4.11 -2.83
CA ALA A 84 -14.65 4.83 -1.85
C ALA A 84 -14.58 4.22 -0.44
N LYS A 85 -14.48 2.89 -0.32
CA LYS A 85 -14.31 2.21 0.97
C LYS A 85 -12.96 2.53 1.61
N ASP A 86 -11.88 2.51 0.82
CA ASP A 86 -10.56 2.87 1.33
C ASP A 86 -10.55 4.29 1.87
N GLU A 87 -11.08 5.25 1.10
CA GLU A 87 -11.19 6.65 1.52
C GLU A 87 -12.01 6.80 2.82
N ALA A 88 -13.12 6.08 2.92
CA ALA A 88 -13.96 6.10 4.12
C ALA A 88 -13.27 5.50 5.36
N SER A 89 -12.32 4.58 5.16
CA SER A 89 -11.58 3.93 6.25
C SER A 89 -10.35 4.70 6.72
N LEU A 90 -9.80 5.60 5.89
CA LEU A 90 -8.46 6.16 6.07
C LEU A 90 -8.42 7.61 6.51
N THR A 91 -9.49 8.39 6.39
CA THR A 91 -9.53 9.78 6.88
C THR A 91 -10.60 10.03 7.95
N THR A 92 -10.44 11.12 8.70
CA THR A 92 -11.49 11.63 9.59
C THR A 92 -12.76 11.85 8.76
N ARG A 93 -13.92 11.50 9.34
CA ARG A 93 -15.21 11.40 8.64
C ARG A 93 -15.55 12.59 7.72
N SER A 94 -15.04 13.79 8.02
CA SER A 94 -15.30 15.00 7.22
C SER A 94 -14.56 14.99 5.87
N GLU A 95 -13.25 14.73 5.84
CA GLU A 95 -12.45 14.77 4.61
C GLU A 95 -12.75 13.59 3.67
N ALA A 96 -13.21 12.46 4.23
CA ALA A 96 -13.59 11.27 3.47
C ALA A 96 -14.76 11.58 2.54
N VAL A 97 -15.76 12.29 3.08
CA VAL A 97 -17.00 12.58 2.38
C VAL A 97 -16.75 13.52 1.21
N ASP A 98 -15.92 14.55 1.39
CA ASP A 98 -15.58 15.50 0.32
C ASP A 98 -14.83 14.83 -0.82
N ALA A 99 -13.89 13.93 -0.51
CA ALA A 99 -13.17 13.22 -1.53
C ALA A 99 -14.02 12.18 -2.27
N ILE A 100 -14.85 11.41 -1.54
CA ILE A 100 -15.77 10.44 -2.17
C ILE A 100 -16.74 11.18 -3.10
N LYS A 101 -17.24 12.35 -2.71
CA LYS A 101 -18.14 13.14 -3.53
C LYS A 101 -17.52 13.55 -4.87
N LYS A 102 -16.24 13.93 -4.88
CA LYS A 102 -15.51 14.27 -6.11
C LYS A 102 -15.36 13.10 -7.09
N LEU A 103 -15.42 11.85 -6.63
CA LEU A 103 -15.35 10.68 -7.51
C LEU A 103 -16.61 10.49 -8.36
N TYR A 104 -17.71 11.17 -8.01
CA TYR A 104 -19.01 11.03 -8.66
C TYR A 104 -19.49 12.30 -9.40
N GLU A 105 -18.68 13.38 -9.44
CA GLU A 105 -18.92 14.57 -10.28
C GLU A 105 -18.16 14.48 -11.61
#